data_AF-A0A359BJY0-F1
#
_entry.id   AF-A0A359BJY0-F1
#
_cell.length_a   1.000
_cell.length_b   1.000
_cell.length_c   1.000
_cell.angle_alpha   90.00
_cell.angle_beta   90.00
_cell.angle_gamma   90.00
#
_symmetry.space_group_name_H-M   'P 1'
#
loop_
_entity.id
_entity.type
_entity.pdbx_description
1 polymer ?
#
loop_
_entity_poly.entity_id
_entity_poly.type
_entity_poly.pdbx_seq_one_letter_code
_entity_poly.pdbx_strand_id
1 'polypeptide(L)'
;MLFISMDLSVSPNIKFSYDIVKGSVEDRRRFAERLNEQIYEKIEPHIKNNELSVDVFEKSLKETIPEQKRIDIIPFESDEEDVEGCSDMIEADDGTLIGQTIEIPMKDGKISTENLDTVFHECRHVLDNLCNPKCSARVNKMTIDRSGGRAYNNLLDKVYHDVDDLSPKSKEKELKNTRKAINSFLKQRPERTHVDCLQDLRHCMETERNAFSDEVKFREKMYEKNIKFSDDEPYDDAPFFMFDEKKELIKDMTAEIIAKQRREHKLSLEG
;
A
#
# COMPACT_ATOMS: atom_id res chain seq x y z
N MET A 1 -0.88 21.17 -25.18
CA MET A 1 -0.37 20.59 -23.92
C MET A 1 -0.48 21.69 -22.86
N LEU A 2 -1.42 21.58 -21.93
CA LEU A 2 -1.52 22.49 -20.79
C LEU A 2 -0.76 21.79 -19.65
N PHE A 3 0.51 22.18 -19.45
CA PHE A 3 1.18 21.96 -18.17
C PHE A 3 0.48 22.87 -17.15
N ILE A 4 -0.67 22.43 -16.65
CA ILE A 4 -1.19 23.00 -15.41
C ILE A 4 -0.37 22.31 -14.33
N SER A 5 0.68 22.99 -13.86
CA SER A 5 1.18 22.76 -12.51
C SER A 5 0.06 23.19 -11.57
N MET A 6 -0.91 22.31 -11.35
CA MET A 6 -1.62 22.35 -10.09
C MET A 6 -0.55 21.97 -9.09
N ASP A 7 -0.03 22.96 -8.35
CA ASP A 7 0.48 22.73 -7.01
C ASP A 7 -0.69 22.13 -6.22
N LEU A 8 -0.91 20.83 -6.39
CA LEU A 8 -1.76 20.04 -5.53
C LEU A 8 -1.03 20.06 -4.20
N SER A 9 -1.43 20.99 -3.33
CA SER A 9 -0.94 21.07 -1.97
C SER A 9 -1.39 19.80 -1.24
N VAL A 10 -0.57 18.76 -1.30
CA VAL A 10 -0.79 17.52 -0.58
C VAL A 10 -0.69 17.82 0.91
N SER A 11 -1.71 17.41 1.67
CA SER A 11 -1.75 17.62 3.12
C SER A 11 -0.46 17.11 3.79
N PRO A 12 0.12 17.88 4.74
CA PRO A 12 1.26 17.40 5.52
C PRO A 12 0.91 16.19 6.39
N ASN A 13 -0.36 15.84 6.56
CA ASN A 13 -0.79 14.69 7.36
C ASN A 13 -0.61 13.34 6.64
N ILE A 14 -0.42 13.33 5.32
CA ILE A 14 -0.33 12.10 4.51
C ILE A 14 1.06 11.88 3.89
N LYS A 15 2.05 12.67 4.33
CA LYS A 15 3.46 12.56 3.92
C LYS A 15 4.38 13.12 4.99
N PHE A 16 5.59 12.61 5.08
CA PHE A 16 6.65 13.29 5.84
C PHE A 16 7.23 14.48 5.08
N SER A 17 7.80 15.43 5.82
CA SER A 17 8.58 16.52 5.26
C SER A 17 9.84 16.00 4.56
N TYR A 18 10.30 16.71 3.53
CA TYR A 18 11.44 16.30 2.71
C TYR A 18 12.72 16.05 3.53
N ASP A 19 12.94 16.81 4.61
CA ASP A 19 14.12 16.65 5.47
C ASP A 19 14.18 15.28 6.18
N ILE A 20 13.03 14.64 6.38
CA ILE A 20 12.89 13.30 6.95
C ILE A 20 13.03 12.24 5.84
N VAL A 21 12.35 12.43 4.71
CA VAL A 21 12.23 11.43 3.63
C VAL A 21 13.07 11.77 2.39
N LYS A 22 14.35 12.08 2.63
CA LYS A 22 15.34 12.27 1.57
C LYS A 22 15.95 10.94 1.11
N GLY A 23 16.63 10.98 -0.03
CA GLY A 23 17.36 9.83 -0.56
C GLY A 23 16.59 9.02 -1.61
N SER A 24 17.06 7.80 -1.85
CA SER A 24 16.52 6.88 -2.85
C SER A 24 15.18 6.26 -2.40
N VAL A 25 14.50 5.55 -3.30
CA VAL A 25 13.30 4.76 -2.95
C VAL A 25 13.65 3.73 -1.87
N GLU A 26 14.81 3.09 -2.00
CA GLU A 26 15.29 2.09 -1.06
C GLU A 26 15.59 2.67 0.32
N ASP A 27 16.15 3.89 0.40
CA ASP A 27 16.38 4.56 1.70
C ASP A 27 15.06 4.82 2.44
N ARG A 28 14.02 5.21 1.70
CA ARG A 28 12.68 5.47 2.25
C ARG A 28 11.97 4.17 2.65
N ARG A 29 12.12 3.10 1.86
CA ARG A 29 11.63 1.75 2.21
C ARG A 29 12.24 1.25 3.52
N ARG A 30 13.56 1.35 3.66
CA ARG A 30 14.27 0.98 4.91
C ARG A 30 13.88 1.86 6.08
N PHE A 31 13.54 3.13 5.82
CA PHE A 31 13.06 4.00 6.87
C PHE A 31 11.68 3.59 7.38
N ALA A 32 10.73 3.31 6.50
CA ALA A 32 9.42 2.76 6.88
C ALA A 32 9.57 1.43 7.65
N GLU A 33 10.45 0.54 7.20
CA GLU A 33 10.76 -0.74 7.88
C GLU A 33 11.26 -0.53 9.31
N ARG A 34 12.19 0.43 9.48
CA ARG A 34 12.71 0.79 10.80
C ARG A 34 11.63 1.39 11.71
N LEU A 35 10.71 2.19 11.18
CA LEU A 35 9.62 2.73 11.98
C LEU A 35 8.67 1.61 12.43
N ASN A 36 8.35 0.66 11.54
CA ASN A 36 7.49 -0.48 11.88
C ASN A 36 8.13 -1.37 12.96
N GLU A 37 9.43 -1.64 12.80
CA GLU A 37 10.26 -2.33 13.80
C GLU A 37 10.22 -1.66 15.18
N GLN A 38 10.40 -0.34 15.22
CA GLN A 38 10.38 0.43 16.47
C GLN A 38 9.00 0.42 17.14
N ILE A 39 7.92 0.38 16.36
CA ILE A 39 6.56 0.20 16.90
C ILE A 39 6.44 -1.18 17.55
N TYR A 40 6.90 -2.24 16.88
CA TYR A 40 6.91 -3.59 17.46
C TYR A 40 7.67 -3.63 18.79
N GLU A 41 8.91 -3.13 18.82
CA GLU A 41 9.75 -3.11 20.03
C GLU A 41 9.10 -2.38 21.21
N LYS A 42 8.28 -1.34 20.92
CA LYS A 42 7.54 -0.60 21.94
C LYS A 42 6.32 -1.35 22.45
N ILE A 43 5.57 -2.07 21.60
CA ILE A 43 4.34 -2.76 22.02
C ILE A 43 4.61 -4.12 22.65
N GLU A 44 5.67 -4.82 22.22
CA GLU A 44 5.99 -6.19 22.64
C GLU A 44 5.97 -6.36 24.18
N PRO A 45 6.59 -5.49 24.99
CA PRO A 45 6.61 -5.64 26.46
C PRO A 45 5.24 -5.47 27.12
N HIS A 46 4.25 -4.96 26.38
CA HIS A 46 2.90 -4.70 26.87
C HIS A 46 1.88 -5.77 26.48
N ILE A 47 2.28 -6.75 25.66
CA ILE A 47 1.45 -7.90 25.31
C ILE A 47 1.24 -8.76 26.56
N LYS A 48 -0.03 -9.02 26.91
CA LYS A 48 -0.40 -9.84 28.07
C LYS A 48 -1.62 -10.68 27.75
N ASN A 49 -1.57 -11.95 28.13
CA ASN A 49 -2.68 -12.90 27.92
C ASN A 49 -3.16 -12.96 26.46
N ASN A 50 -2.23 -12.92 25.50
CA ASN A 50 -2.52 -12.88 24.06
C ASN A 50 -3.35 -11.67 23.61
N GLU A 51 -3.28 -10.56 24.34
CA GLU A 51 -3.95 -9.31 23.99
C GLU A 51 -2.98 -8.12 24.09
N LEU A 52 -3.25 -7.11 23.26
CA LEU A 52 -2.65 -5.79 23.30
C LEU A 52 -3.76 -4.72 23.37
N SER A 53 -3.61 -3.71 24.22
CA SER A 53 -4.54 -2.57 24.22
C SER A 53 -4.30 -1.67 23.02
N VAL A 54 -5.38 -1.25 22.34
CA VAL A 54 -5.29 -0.30 21.22
C VAL A 54 -4.64 1.02 21.62
N ASP A 55 -4.85 1.49 22.85
CA ASP A 55 -4.21 2.70 23.39
C ASP A 55 -2.68 2.58 23.41
N VAL A 56 -2.16 1.38 23.71
CA VAL A 56 -0.71 1.10 23.70
C VAL A 56 -0.18 1.13 22.28
N PHE A 57 -0.92 0.55 21.32
CA PHE A 57 -0.56 0.60 19.91
C PHE A 57 -0.56 2.04 19.38
N GLU A 58 -1.65 2.79 19.59
CA GLU A 58 -1.76 4.20 19.20
C GLU A 58 -0.64 5.06 19.79
N LYS A 59 -0.35 4.87 21.09
CA LYS A 59 0.73 5.60 21.76
C LYS A 59 2.08 5.26 21.15
N SER A 60 2.34 3.98 20.89
CA SER A 60 3.60 3.53 20.29
C SER A 60 3.79 4.08 18.87
N LEU A 61 2.71 4.12 18.08
CA LEU A 61 2.69 4.77 16.78
C LEU A 61 3.02 6.27 16.87
N LYS A 62 2.30 7.01 17.73
CA LYS A 62 2.50 8.46 17.94
C LYS A 62 3.90 8.81 18.44
N GLU A 63 4.50 7.98 19.29
CA GLU A 63 5.86 8.19 19.80
C GLU A 63 6.97 7.83 18.80
N THR A 64 6.68 6.97 17.83
CA THR A 64 7.69 6.48 16.87
C THR A 64 7.72 7.35 15.61
N ILE A 65 6.56 7.83 15.17
CA ILE A 65 6.45 8.68 13.99
C ILE A 65 7.09 10.05 14.28
N PRO A 66 8.03 10.52 13.45
CA PRO A 66 8.84 11.72 13.75
C PRO A 66 8.09 13.06 13.61
N GLU A 67 6.90 13.05 13.02
CA GLU A 67 6.04 14.21 12.82
C GLU A 67 4.61 13.83 13.18
N GLN A 68 3.86 14.74 13.80
CA GLN A 68 2.44 14.49 14.06
C GLN A 68 1.71 14.29 12.72
N LYS A 69 1.12 13.11 12.54
CA LYS A 69 0.24 12.75 11.41
C LYS A 69 -1.16 12.44 11.90
N ARG A 70 -2.12 12.52 10.99
CA ARG A 70 -3.48 12.04 11.23
C ARG A 70 -3.55 10.58 10.78
N ILE A 71 -3.53 9.68 11.75
CA ILE A 71 -3.71 8.25 11.55
C ILE A 71 -4.78 7.83 12.56
N ASP A 72 -5.93 7.42 12.05
CA ASP A 72 -7.08 7.04 12.87
C ASP A 72 -7.08 5.50 12.96
N ILE A 73 -7.01 4.94 14.19
CA ILE A 73 -7.10 3.51 14.41
C ILE A 73 -8.56 3.17 14.65
N ILE A 74 -9.14 2.33 13.80
CA ILE A 74 -10.57 2.01 13.88
C ILE A 74 -10.80 0.50 13.93
N PRO A 75 -11.86 0.05 14.64
CA PRO A 75 -12.26 -1.35 14.60
C PRO A 75 -12.62 -1.76 13.18
N PHE A 76 -12.02 -2.85 12.71
CA PHE A 76 -12.45 -3.51 11.50
C PHE A 76 -13.61 -4.45 11.82
N GLU A 77 -14.73 -4.25 11.15
CA GLU A 77 -15.90 -5.12 11.19
C GLU A 77 -16.13 -5.64 9.78
N SER A 78 -15.83 -6.94 9.56
CA SER A 78 -16.12 -7.62 8.31
C SER A 78 -16.88 -8.91 8.57
N ASP A 79 -17.87 -9.16 7.72
CA ASP A 79 -18.57 -10.45 7.63
C ASP A 79 -17.86 -11.43 6.68
N GLU A 80 -16.77 -11.00 6.02
CA GLU A 80 -15.99 -11.81 5.08
C GLU A 80 -14.88 -12.59 5.83
N GLU A 81 -14.82 -13.91 5.62
CA GLU A 81 -13.91 -14.83 6.34
C GLU A 81 -12.41 -14.55 6.08
N ASP A 82 -12.06 -13.91 4.97
CA ASP A 82 -10.68 -13.80 4.48
C ASP A 82 -10.11 -12.36 4.48
N VAL A 83 -10.82 -11.38 5.07
CA VAL A 83 -10.29 -10.02 5.23
C VAL A 83 -10.03 -9.77 6.70
N GLU A 84 -8.75 -9.65 7.05
CA GLU A 84 -8.31 -9.54 8.44
C GLU A 84 -7.88 -8.12 8.83
N GLY A 85 -7.95 -7.16 7.91
CA GLY A 85 -7.60 -5.75 8.15
C GLY A 85 -7.59 -4.92 6.88
N CYS A 86 -7.45 -3.60 7.02
CA CYS A 86 -7.30 -2.67 5.90
C CYS A 86 -6.62 -1.36 6.34
N SER A 87 -6.16 -0.58 5.37
CA SER A 87 -5.75 0.80 5.53
C SER A 87 -6.25 1.63 4.35
N ASP A 88 -6.80 2.81 4.63
CA ASP A 88 -7.34 3.69 3.59
C ASP A 88 -6.93 5.16 3.84
N MET A 89 -7.13 5.99 2.82
CA MET A 89 -6.94 7.43 2.88
C MET A 89 -8.21 8.12 3.37
N ILE A 90 -8.06 9.08 4.28
CA ILE A 90 -9.17 9.92 4.74
C ILE A 90 -9.35 11.09 3.78
N GLU A 91 -10.52 11.18 3.17
CA GLU A 91 -10.91 12.25 2.23
C GLU A 91 -11.71 13.36 2.95
N ALA A 92 -11.41 14.62 2.64
CA ALA A 92 -12.24 15.77 3.00
C ALA A 92 -13.37 15.99 1.98
N ASP A 93 -14.38 16.81 2.30
CA ASP A 93 -15.52 17.08 1.41
C ASP A 93 -15.14 17.58 0.00
N ASP A 94 -13.96 18.18 -0.17
CA ASP A 94 -13.45 18.70 -1.44
C ASP A 94 -12.61 17.69 -2.24
N GLY A 95 -12.45 16.46 -1.75
CA GLY A 95 -11.64 15.41 -2.37
C GLY A 95 -10.17 15.41 -1.96
N THR A 96 -9.73 16.35 -1.11
CA THR A 96 -8.35 16.38 -0.62
C THR A 96 -8.14 15.30 0.44
N LEU A 97 -7.02 14.60 0.35
CA LEU A 97 -6.62 13.62 1.37
C LEU A 97 -6.04 14.33 2.61
N ILE A 98 -6.54 13.97 3.80
CA ILE A 98 -6.25 14.67 5.07
C ILE A 98 -5.72 13.77 6.19
N GLY A 99 -5.65 12.46 5.97
CA GLY A 99 -5.15 11.47 6.93
C GLY A 99 -5.20 10.06 6.36
N GLN A 100 -4.97 9.06 7.21
CA GLN A 100 -5.04 7.64 6.88
C GLN A 100 -5.73 6.85 8.00
N THR A 101 -6.27 5.68 7.70
CA THR A 101 -6.81 4.73 8.68
C THR A 101 -5.90 3.51 8.81
N ILE A 102 -5.94 2.89 9.99
CA ILE A 102 -5.54 1.49 10.20
C ILE A 102 -6.76 0.80 10.79
N GLU A 103 -7.33 -0.11 10.02
CA GLU A 103 -8.58 -0.81 10.32
C GLU A 103 -8.22 -2.24 10.69
N ILE A 104 -8.36 -2.59 11.97
CA ILE A 104 -7.89 -3.88 12.50
C ILE A 104 -8.96 -4.54 13.38
N PRO A 105 -9.09 -5.89 13.36
CA PRO A 105 -10.06 -6.58 14.19
C PRO A 105 -9.67 -6.42 15.66
N MET A 106 -10.57 -5.81 16.41
CA MET A 106 -10.37 -5.53 17.83
C MET A 106 -11.70 -5.67 18.58
N LYS A 107 -11.61 -6.04 19.87
CA LYS A 107 -12.76 -6.19 20.75
C LYS A 107 -12.50 -5.45 22.05
N ASP A 108 -13.47 -4.63 22.47
CA ASP A 108 -13.40 -3.86 23.73
C ASP A 108 -12.08 -3.06 23.90
N GLY A 109 -11.59 -2.47 22.80
CA GLY A 109 -10.33 -1.70 22.78
C GLY A 109 -9.06 -2.55 22.86
N LYS A 110 -9.13 -3.83 22.51
CA LYS A 110 -8.01 -4.77 22.52
C LYS A 110 -7.87 -5.52 21.20
N ILE A 111 -6.62 -5.76 20.83
CA ILE A 111 -6.17 -6.48 19.65
C ILE A 111 -5.70 -7.86 20.11
N SER A 112 -6.20 -8.93 19.48
CA SER A 112 -5.67 -10.30 19.71
C SER A 112 -4.24 -10.38 19.18
N THR A 113 -3.35 -11.12 19.83
CA THR A 113 -2.01 -11.36 19.25
C THR A 113 -2.08 -12.11 17.92
N GLU A 114 -3.17 -12.84 17.66
CA GLU A 114 -3.48 -13.46 16.37
C GLU A 114 -3.65 -12.48 15.23
N ASN A 115 -3.91 -11.20 15.53
CA ASN A 115 -4.09 -10.16 14.50
C ASN A 115 -2.87 -9.23 14.40
N LEU A 116 -1.82 -9.43 15.20
CA LEU A 116 -0.72 -8.45 15.28
C LEU A 116 0.13 -8.41 14.02
N ASP A 117 0.34 -9.53 13.37
CA ASP A 117 0.93 -9.60 12.04
C ASP A 117 0.14 -8.75 11.02
N THR A 118 -1.19 -8.87 11.01
CA THR A 118 -2.06 -8.00 10.18
C THR A 118 -1.98 -6.53 10.60
N VAL A 119 -1.88 -6.23 11.89
CA VAL A 119 -1.62 -4.85 12.36
C VAL A 119 -0.33 -4.29 11.76
N PHE A 120 0.75 -5.08 11.73
CA PHE A 120 2.02 -4.64 11.17
C PHE A 120 2.02 -4.57 9.65
N HIS A 121 1.24 -5.41 8.98
CA HIS A 121 0.94 -5.32 7.56
C HIS A 121 0.29 -3.97 7.23
N GLU A 122 -0.82 -3.63 7.90
CA GLU A 122 -1.53 -2.37 7.63
C GLU A 122 -0.75 -1.14 8.09
N CYS A 123 -0.04 -1.24 9.21
CA CYS A 123 0.91 -0.20 9.63
C CYS A 123 1.97 0.05 8.56
N ARG A 124 2.43 -1.01 7.87
CA ARG A 124 3.43 -0.87 6.81
C ARG A 124 2.91 -0.04 5.65
N HIS A 125 1.67 -0.27 5.19
CA HIS A 125 1.05 0.55 4.14
C HIS A 125 1.01 2.03 4.50
N VAL A 126 0.58 2.36 5.72
CA VAL A 126 0.56 3.74 6.22
C VAL A 126 1.96 4.36 6.25
N LEU A 127 2.96 3.63 6.72
CA LEU A 127 4.35 4.11 6.78
C LEU A 127 4.98 4.29 5.40
N ASP A 128 4.71 3.39 4.45
CA ASP A 128 5.19 3.52 3.08
C ASP A 128 4.57 4.74 2.38
N ASN A 129 3.27 5.00 2.60
CA ASN A 129 2.59 6.20 2.10
C ASN A 129 3.20 7.49 2.68
N LEU A 130 3.45 7.53 3.99
CA LEU A 130 4.12 8.67 4.62
C LEU A 130 5.54 8.88 4.08
N CYS A 131 6.24 7.78 3.80
CA CYS A 131 7.61 7.79 3.30
C CYS A 131 7.72 8.10 1.81
N ASN A 132 6.63 8.08 1.04
CA ASN A 132 6.67 8.29 -0.41
C ASN A 132 5.80 9.47 -0.86
N PRO A 133 6.24 10.72 -0.64
CA PRO A 133 5.43 11.92 -0.89
C PRO A 133 4.99 12.10 -2.35
N LYS A 134 5.73 11.53 -3.32
CA LYS A 134 5.31 11.52 -4.74
C LYS A 134 4.14 10.59 -5.00
N CYS A 135 4.04 9.50 -4.26
CA CYS A 135 2.93 8.56 -4.35
C CYS A 135 1.69 9.14 -3.69
N SER A 136 1.78 9.67 -2.48
CA SER A 136 0.64 10.34 -1.81
C SER A 136 0.13 11.53 -2.64
N ALA A 137 1.01 12.27 -3.32
CA ALA A 137 0.62 13.32 -4.26
C ALA A 137 -0.19 12.80 -5.46
N ARG A 138 0.18 11.63 -5.97
CA ARG A 138 -0.49 10.98 -7.09
C ARG A 138 -1.85 10.46 -6.67
N VAL A 139 -1.95 9.76 -5.55
CA VAL A 139 -3.24 9.29 -5.01
C VAL A 139 -4.17 10.47 -4.80
N ASN A 140 -3.71 11.56 -4.17
CA ASN A 140 -4.51 12.77 -4.00
C ASN A 140 -5.00 13.37 -5.33
N LYS A 141 -4.15 13.39 -6.36
CA LYS A 141 -4.56 13.78 -7.72
C LYS A 141 -5.62 12.84 -8.29
N MET A 142 -5.44 11.53 -8.12
CA MET A 142 -6.34 10.50 -8.61
C MET A 142 -7.70 10.50 -7.92
N THR A 143 -7.76 10.91 -6.65
CA THR A 143 -8.99 11.17 -5.90
C THR A 143 -9.74 12.36 -6.50
N ILE A 144 -9.06 13.50 -6.63
CA ILE A 144 -9.64 14.75 -7.15
C ILE A 144 -10.13 14.59 -8.60
N ASP A 145 -9.41 13.86 -9.44
CA ASP A 145 -9.80 13.61 -10.84
C ASP A 145 -10.72 12.38 -11.03
N ARG A 146 -11.07 11.69 -9.93
CA ARG A 146 -11.94 10.50 -9.88
C ARG A 146 -11.43 9.31 -10.70
N SER A 147 -10.12 9.23 -10.90
CA SER A 147 -9.47 8.07 -11.52
C SER A 147 -9.24 6.92 -10.54
N GLY A 148 -9.16 7.19 -9.23
CA GLY A 148 -8.91 6.20 -8.15
C GLY A 148 -10.13 5.58 -7.46
N GLY A 149 -11.37 5.83 -7.92
CA GLY A 149 -12.58 5.28 -7.28
C GLY A 149 -12.86 3.80 -7.60
N ARG A 150 -14.05 3.29 -7.26
CA ARG A 150 -14.47 1.87 -7.37
C ARG A 150 -13.93 1.05 -8.55
N ALA A 151 -13.96 1.58 -9.78
CA ALA A 151 -13.47 0.84 -10.94
C ALA A 151 -11.95 0.58 -10.91
N TYR A 152 -11.19 1.43 -10.20
CA TYR A 152 -9.77 1.23 -9.90
C TYR A 152 -9.59 0.19 -8.81
N ASN A 153 -10.36 0.22 -7.72
CA ASN A 153 -10.33 -0.82 -6.68
C ASN A 153 -10.65 -2.20 -7.27
N ASN A 154 -11.69 -2.31 -8.10
CA ASN A 154 -12.01 -3.54 -8.83
C ASN A 154 -10.89 -4.01 -9.80
N LEU A 155 -9.98 -3.11 -10.19
CA LEU A 155 -8.78 -3.48 -10.93
C LEU A 155 -7.69 -3.97 -9.98
N LEU A 156 -7.47 -3.29 -8.85
CA LEU A 156 -6.54 -3.71 -7.80
C LEU A 156 -6.84 -5.15 -7.36
N ASP A 157 -8.10 -5.48 -7.04
CA ASP A 157 -8.49 -6.85 -6.64
C ASP A 157 -8.08 -7.91 -7.69
N LYS A 158 -8.19 -7.55 -8.98
CA LYS A 158 -7.80 -8.44 -10.08
C LYS A 158 -6.30 -8.53 -10.26
N VAL A 159 -5.56 -7.48 -9.93
CA VAL A 159 -4.10 -7.46 -10.00
C VAL A 159 -3.52 -8.14 -8.75
N TYR A 160 -4.20 -8.11 -7.61
CA TYR A 160 -3.84 -8.83 -6.39
C TYR A 160 -4.18 -10.32 -6.41
N HIS A 161 -4.86 -10.81 -7.45
CA HIS A 161 -5.13 -12.24 -7.59
C HIS A 161 -3.84 -13.08 -7.50
N ASP A 162 -3.80 -14.03 -6.59
CA ASP A 162 -2.70 -14.97 -6.35
C ASP A 162 -2.72 -16.12 -7.37
N VAL A 163 -1.71 -17.00 -7.34
CA VAL A 163 -1.72 -18.20 -8.19
C VAL A 163 -1.79 -19.44 -7.33
N ASP A 164 -2.58 -20.43 -7.76
CA ASP A 164 -2.67 -21.73 -7.06
C ASP A 164 -1.30 -22.45 -6.99
N ASP A 165 -0.40 -22.17 -7.95
CA ASP A 165 0.92 -22.77 -8.03
C ASP A 165 1.93 -21.87 -8.76
N LEU A 166 3.21 -22.02 -8.41
CA LEU A 166 4.32 -21.22 -8.97
C LEU A 166 4.89 -21.79 -10.28
N SER A 167 4.19 -22.70 -10.97
CA SER A 167 4.68 -23.23 -12.25
C SER A 167 4.78 -22.14 -13.31
N PRO A 168 5.73 -22.25 -14.25
CA PRO A 168 5.88 -21.27 -15.34
C PRO A 168 4.59 -21.01 -16.12
N LYS A 169 3.75 -22.04 -16.29
CA LYS A 169 2.49 -21.95 -17.02
C LYS A 169 1.43 -21.15 -16.25
N SER A 170 1.30 -21.38 -14.95
CA SER A 170 0.37 -20.64 -14.09
C SER A 170 0.79 -19.16 -14.01
N LYS A 171 2.09 -18.90 -13.80
CA LYS A 171 2.67 -17.55 -13.85
C LYS A 171 2.43 -16.82 -15.17
N GLU A 172 2.70 -17.45 -16.31
CA GLU A 172 2.48 -16.84 -17.63
C GLU A 172 0.99 -16.50 -17.87
N LYS A 173 0.10 -17.43 -17.52
CA LYS A 173 -1.35 -17.22 -17.62
C LYS A 173 -1.78 -16.02 -16.77
N GLU A 174 -1.26 -15.90 -15.55
CA GLU A 174 -1.62 -14.80 -14.66
C GLU A 174 -1.13 -13.45 -15.19
N LEU A 175 0.13 -13.34 -15.60
CA LEU A 175 0.65 -12.10 -16.20
C LEU A 175 -0.16 -11.66 -17.44
N LYS A 176 -0.62 -12.63 -18.25
CA LYS A 176 -1.51 -12.34 -19.39
C LYS A 176 -2.88 -11.82 -18.95
N ASN A 177 -3.46 -12.40 -17.90
CA ASN A 177 -4.73 -11.95 -17.31
C ASN A 177 -4.61 -10.56 -16.73
N THR A 178 -3.58 -10.32 -15.90
CA THR A 178 -3.23 -9.00 -15.35
C THR A 178 -3.10 -7.96 -16.47
N ARG A 179 -2.29 -8.21 -17.51
CA ARG A 179 -2.16 -7.28 -18.66
C ARG A 179 -3.50 -7.01 -19.35
N LYS A 180 -4.35 -8.03 -19.51
CA LYS A 180 -5.68 -7.88 -20.11
C LYS A 180 -6.61 -7.03 -19.24
N ALA A 181 -6.60 -7.23 -17.93
CA ALA A 181 -7.40 -6.46 -16.97
C ALA A 181 -7.00 -4.98 -17.00
N ILE A 182 -5.70 -4.69 -16.91
CA ILE A 182 -5.16 -3.33 -16.98
C ILE A 182 -5.54 -2.66 -18.31
N ASN A 183 -5.33 -3.34 -19.45
CA ASN A 183 -5.70 -2.78 -20.76
C ASN A 183 -7.20 -2.50 -20.89
N SER A 184 -8.05 -3.36 -20.32
CA SER A 184 -9.50 -3.17 -20.32
C SER A 184 -9.91 -1.93 -19.51
N PHE A 185 -9.28 -1.74 -18.35
CA PHE A 185 -9.48 -0.56 -17.50
C PHE A 185 -9.03 0.72 -18.21
N LEU A 186 -7.80 0.76 -18.74
CA LEU A 186 -7.24 1.97 -19.36
C LEU A 186 -8.05 2.43 -20.58
N LYS A 187 -8.60 1.50 -21.38
CA LYS A 187 -9.45 1.84 -22.53
C LYS A 187 -10.71 2.64 -22.16
N GLN A 188 -11.16 2.53 -20.92
CA GLN A 188 -12.36 3.21 -20.41
C GLN A 188 -12.01 4.55 -19.72
N ARG A 189 -10.73 4.94 -19.73
CA ARG A 189 -10.22 6.12 -19.03
C ARG A 189 -9.58 7.13 -20.00
N PRO A 190 -9.62 8.43 -19.69
CA PRO A 190 -8.90 9.43 -20.46
C PRO A 190 -7.40 9.14 -20.48
N GLU A 191 -6.74 9.29 -21.64
CA GLU A 191 -5.32 8.99 -21.81
C GLU A 191 -4.40 9.75 -20.83
N ARG A 192 -4.83 10.94 -20.41
CA ARG A 192 -4.09 11.77 -19.43
C ARG A 192 -3.94 11.11 -18.05
N THR A 193 -4.78 10.14 -17.69
CA THR A 193 -4.73 9.46 -16.38
C THR A 193 -3.97 8.15 -16.43
N HIS A 194 -3.63 7.64 -17.61
CA HIS A 194 -3.09 6.28 -17.77
C HIS A 194 -1.77 6.08 -17.02
N VAL A 195 -0.85 7.04 -17.12
CA VAL A 195 0.45 6.95 -16.45
C VAL A 195 0.29 7.02 -14.93
N ASP A 196 -0.63 7.85 -14.43
CA ASP A 196 -0.86 7.95 -12.99
C ASP A 196 -1.43 6.63 -12.45
N CYS A 197 -2.48 6.08 -13.07
CA CYS A 197 -3.04 4.79 -12.67
C CYS A 197 -2.00 3.66 -12.70
N LEU A 198 -1.15 3.60 -13.72
CA LEU A 198 -0.12 2.56 -13.82
C LEU A 198 1.01 2.75 -12.79
N GLN A 199 1.44 3.98 -12.55
CA GLN A 199 2.44 4.23 -11.52
C GLN A 199 1.92 3.93 -10.12
N ASP A 200 0.62 4.15 -9.89
CA ASP A 200 -0.04 3.81 -8.66
C ASP A 200 -0.18 2.30 -8.47
N LEU A 201 -0.67 1.56 -9.48
CA LEU A 201 -0.68 0.09 -9.44
C LEU A 201 0.70 -0.51 -9.16
N ARG A 202 1.74 0.04 -9.79
CA ARG A 202 3.13 -0.38 -9.54
C ARG A 202 3.53 -0.13 -8.09
N HIS A 203 3.09 0.98 -7.52
CA HIS A 203 3.37 1.32 -6.13
C HIS A 203 2.62 0.40 -5.17
N CYS A 204 1.34 0.10 -5.42
CA CYS A 204 0.57 -0.88 -4.66
C CYS A 204 1.27 -2.26 -4.61
N MET A 205 1.76 -2.78 -5.75
CA MET A 205 2.53 -4.04 -5.74
C MET A 205 3.80 -3.94 -4.88
N GLU A 206 4.41 -2.77 -4.83
CA GLU A 206 5.63 -2.53 -4.06
C GLU A 206 5.34 -2.43 -2.55
N THR A 207 4.23 -1.80 -2.15
CA THR A 207 3.82 -1.70 -0.74
C THR A 207 3.32 -3.03 -0.20
N GLU A 208 2.53 -3.79 -0.96
CA GLU A 208 2.14 -5.15 -0.56
C GLU A 208 3.37 -6.04 -0.33
N ARG A 209 4.33 -6.04 -1.26
CA ARG A 209 5.53 -6.86 -1.10
C ARG A 209 6.28 -6.52 0.19
N ASN A 210 6.32 -5.23 0.56
CA ASN A 210 6.92 -4.79 1.81
C ASN A 210 6.08 -5.22 3.03
N ALA A 211 4.76 -5.09 2.95
CA ALA A 211 3.84 -5.45 4.03
C ALA A 211 3.91 -6.95 4.35
N PHE A 212 3.84 -7.83 3.35
CA PHE A 212 4.07 -9.27 3.53
C PHE A 212 5.47 -9.58 4.08
N SER A 213 6.50 -8.83 3.67
CA SER A 213 7.85 -9.03 4.22
C SER A 213 7.93 -8.66 5.70
N ASP A 214 7.23 -7.61 6.13
CA ASP A 214 7.16 -7.21 7.53
C ASP A 214 6.31 -8.20 8.34
N GLU A 215 5.18 -8.64 7.78
CA GLU A 215 4.29 -9.66 8.35
C GLU A 215 5.05 -10.94 8.73
N VAL A 216 5.76 -11.55 7.77
CA VAL A 216 6.60 -12.75 8.00
C VAL A 216 7.64 -12.50 9.09
N LYS A 217 8.34 -11.36 9.00
CA LYS A 217 9.37 -10.99 9.98
C LYS A 217 8.81 -10.86 11.40
N PHE A 218 7.60 -10.31 11.57
CA PHE A 218 6.97 -10.21 12.89
C PHE A 218 6.39 -11.55 13.35
N ARG A 219 5.85 -12.39 12.46
CA ARG A 219 5.50 -13.78 12.78
C ARG A 219 6.70 -14.55 13.32
N GLU A 220 7.86 -14.46 12.67
CA GLU A 220 9.11 -15.08 13.15
C GLU A 220 9.49 -14.63 14.57
N LYS A 221 9.43 -13.33 14.86
CA LYS A 221 9.72 -12.79 16.19
C LYS A 221 8.72 -13.23 17.25
N MET A 222 7.44 -13.27 16.91
CA MET A 222 6.39 -13.74 17.81
C MET A 222 6.57 -15.23 18.10
N TYR A 223 6.88 -16.02 17.08
CA TYR A 223 7.19 -17.44 17.19
C TYR A 223 8.38 -17.71 18.13
N GLU A 224 9.50 -17.00 17.96
CA GLU A 224 10.68 -17.11 18.84
C GLU A 224 10.37 -16.80 20.32
N LYS A 225 9.37 -15.96 20.57
CA LYS A 225 8.96 -15.52 21.91
C LYS A 225 7.77 -16.29 22.47
N ASN A 226 7.25 -17.29 21.75
CA ASN A 226 6.03 -18.02 22.10
C ASN A 226 4.79 -17.10 22.26
N ILE A 227 4.72 -16.03 21.46
CA ILE A 227 3.54 -15.20 21.32
C ILE A 227 2.68 -15.83 20.21
N LYS A 228 1.39 -16.05 20.49
CA LYS A 228 0.46 -16.64 19.51
C LYS A 228 0.18 -15.65 18.37
N PHE A 229 0.19 -16.12 17.12
CA PHE A 229 -0.23 -15.39 15.91
C PHE A 229 -1.27 -16.22 15.13
N SER A 230 -1.78 -15.69 14.02
CA SER A 230 -2.82 -16.27 13.15
C SER A 230 -2.51 -17.71 12.70
N ASP A 231 -1.26 -17.94 12.26
CA ASP A 231 -0.77 -19.23 11.77
C ASP A 231 -0.10 -20.09 12.85
N ASP A 232 0.00 -21.40 12.57
CA ASP A 232 0.76 -22.35 13.40
C ASP A 232 2.29 -22.14 13.29
N GLU A 233 2.77 -21.68 12.13
CA GLU A 233 4.18 -21.40 11.85
C GLU A 233 4.32 -20.22 10.87
N PRO A 234 5.43 -19.45 10.91
CA PRO A 234 5.63 -18.34 9.96
C PRO A 234 5.70 -18.85 8.52
N TYR A 235 4.89 -18.30 7.62
CA TYR A 235 4.84 -18.62 6.20
C TYR A 235 4.82 -17.35 5.33
N ASP A 236 5.49 -17.38 4.17
CA ASP A 236 5.53 -16.26 3.22
C ASP A 236 4.64 -16.54 2.01
N ASP A 237 3.45 -15.93 1.97
CA ASP A 237 2.51 -16.02 0.86
C ASP A 237 2.88 -15.12 -0.34
N ALA A 238 3.76 -14.13 -0.15
CA ALA A 238 4.12 -13.15 -1.17
C ALA A 238 4.53 -13.74 -2.54
N PRO A 239 5.20 -14.91 -2.61
CA PRO A 239 5.52 -15.54 -3.90
C PRO A 239 4.31 -15.86 -4.77
N PHE A 240 3.16 -16.21 -4.20
CA PHE A 240 1.94 -16.56 -4.94
C PHE A 240 1.25 -15.34 -5.54
N PHE A 241 1.41 -14.17 -4.92
CA PHE A 241 0.90 -12.91 -5.46
C PHE A 241 1.70 -12.39 -6.67
N MET A 242 2.92 -12.90 -6.89
CA MET A 242 3.79 -12.50 -8.01
C MET A 242 4.02 -10.98 -8.10
N PHE A 243 4.17 -10.31 -6.96
CA PHE A 243 4.28 -8.85 -6.88
C PHE A 243 5.40 -8.29 -7.78
N ASP A 244 6.57 -8.92 -7.80
CA ASP A 244 7.71 -8.45 -8.59
C ASP A 244 7.50 -8.61 -10.10
N GLU A 245 6.96 -9.76 -10.55
CA GLU A 245 6.64 -9.97 -11.96
C GLU A 245 5.55 -9.01 -12.45
N LYS A 246 4.51 -8.78 -11.64
CA LYS A 246 3.45 -7.81 -11.95
C LYS A 246 3.97 -6.38 -11.98
N LYS A 247 4.86 -6.00 -11.06
CA LYS A 247 5.52 -4.69 -11.01
C LYS A 247 6.33 -4.41 -12.29
N GLU A 248 7.10 -5.39 -12.77
CA GLU A 248 7.87 -5.24 -14.02
C GLU A 248 6.94 -5.19 -15.24
N LEU A 249 5.88 -6.01 -15.30
CA LEU A 249 4.85 -5.91 -16.34
C LEU A 249 4.24 -4.49 -16.41
N ILE A 250 3.84 -3.93 -15.27
CA ILE A 250 3.23 -2.58 -15.20
C ILE A 250 4.21 -1.50 -15.66
N LYS A 251 5.49 -1.64 -15.30
CA LYS A 251 6.57 -0.74 -15.73
C LYS A 251 6.76 -0.79 -17.26
N ASP A 252 6.78 -1.97 -17.86
CA ASP A 252 6.87 -2.14 -19.31
C ASP A 252 5.66 -1.49 -20.02
N MET A 253 4.45 -1.75 -19.52
CA MET A 253 3.23 -1.12 -20.04
C MET A 253 3.27 0.42 -19.95
N THR A 254 3.81 0.96 -18.87
CA THR A 254 3.99 2.41 -18.70
C THR A 254 4.95 2.96 -19.76
N ALA A 255 6.07 2.27 -20.00
CA ALA A 255 7.05 2.67 -21.02
C ALA A 255 6.45 2.60 -22.44
N GLU A 256 5.67 1.56 -22.75
CA GLU A 256 4.95 1.40 -24.02
C GLU A 256 4.03 2.61 -24.29
N ILE A 257 3.24 3.03 -23.30
CA ILE A 257 2.32 4.17 -23.39
C ILE A 257 3.08 5.49 -23.61
N ILE A 258 4.12 5.74 -22.83
CA ILE A 258 4.94 6.96 -22.97
C ILE A 258 5.58 7.02 -24.35
N ALA A 259 6.12 5.90 -24.84
CA ALA A 259 6.74 5.82 -26.17
C ALA A 259 5.72 6.06 -27.29
N LYS A 260 4.49 5.55 -27.15
CA LYS A 260 3.40 5.83 -28.09
C LYS A 260 3.07 7.32 -28.12
N GLN A 261 2.79 7.93 -26.97
CA GLN A 261 2.41 9.34 -26.87
C GLN A 261 3.51 10.29 -27.40
N ARG A 262 4.79 9.99 -27.12
CA ARG A 262 5.92 10.76 -27.65
C ARG A 262 6.01 10.71 -29.17
N ARG A 263 5.73 9.54 -29.78
CA ARG A 263 5.71 9.40 -31.24
C ARG A 263 4.57 10.18 -31.87
N GLU A 264 3.36 10.08 -31.31
CA GLU A 264 2.19 10.81 -31.79
C GLU A 264 2.37 12.33 -31.68
N HIS A 265 2.97 12.79 -30.57
CA HIS A 265 3.28 14.21 -30.40
C HIS A 265 4.32 14.72 -31.40
N LYS A 266 5.36 13.92 -31.69
CA LYS A 266 6.36 14.29 -32.70
C LYS A 266 5.70 14.46 -34.07
N LEU A 267 4.84 13.52 -34.46
CA LEU A 267 4.12 13.57 -35.74
C LEU A 267 3.21 14.81 -35.84
N SER A 268 2.59 15.25 -34.74
CA SER A 268 1.72 16.43 -34.74
C SER A 268 2.45 17.77 -34.78
N LEU A 269 3.77 17.78 -34.54
CA LEU A 269 4.62 18.96 -34.71
C LEU A 269 5.22 19.06 -36.13
N GLU A 270 5.24 17.95 -36.86
CA GLU A 270 5.82 17.84 -38.20
C GLU A 270 4.78 18.00 -39.33
N GLY A 271 3.48 17.99 -39.01
CA GLY A 271 2.38 18.19 -39.95
C GLY A 271 1.63 19.50 -39.69
#